data_AF-A0A0D9NL98-F1
#
_entry.id   AF-A0A0D9NL98-F1
#
_cell.length_a   1.000
_cell.length_b   1.000
_cell.length_c   1.000
_cell.angle_alpha   90.00
_cell.angle_beta   90.00
_cell.angle_gamma   90.00
#
_symmetry.space_group_name_H-M   'P 1'
#
loop_
_entity.id
_entity.type
_entity.pdbx_description
1 polymer ?
#
loop_
_entity_poly.entity_id
_entity_poly.type
_entity_poly.pdbx_seq_one_letter_code
_entity_poly.pdbx_strand_id
1 'polypeptide(L)'
;MNLCLLLIILPFTQGLSQLSVVNRCPFALFLKSVQQNASQIQDLAPNKIYSEDYRPVINGTGVSIKITTNSEIGEEIDEQKRMVEFDNSPFTQLEYSYVPWNGLVDLFYDISA
;
A
#
# COMPACT_ATOMS: atom_id res chain seq x y z
N MET A 1 -2.21 -10.07 51.59
CA MET A 1 -1.85 -8.90 50.76
C MET A 1 -2.27 -9.22 49.34
N ASN A 2 -3.44 -8.74 48.92
CA ASN A 2 -3.95 -8.98 47.56
C ASN A 2 -3.43 -7.85 46.66
N LEU A 3 -2.55 -8.21 45.72
CA LEU A 3 -2.00 -7.30 44.73
C LEU A 3 -3.06 -7.11 43.62
N CYS A 4 -3.69 -5.94 43.59
CA CYS A 4 -4.65 -5.59 42.54
C CYS A 4 -3.86 -5.13 41.30
N LEU A 5 -3.76 -6.00 40.29
CA LEU A 5 -3.12 -5.68 39.02
C LEU A 5 -4.06 -4.75 38.22
N LEU A 6 -3.77 -3.45 38.23
CA LEU A 6 -4.51 -2.48 37.44
C LEU A 6 -4.05 -2.57 35.97
N LEU A 7 -4.73 -3.38 35.16
CA LEU A 7 -4.52 -3.43 33.72
C LEU A 7 -5.19 -2.20 33.09
N ILE A 8 -4.45 -1.11 32.92
CA ILE A 8 -4.94 0.05 32.16
C ILE A 8 -4.80 -0.31 30.67
N ILE A 9 -5.88 -0.80 30.07
CA ILE A 9 -6.03 -0.84 28.61
C ILE A 9 -6.38 0.59 28.19
N LEU A 10 -5.37 1.40 27.88
CA LEU A 10 -5.60 2.66 27.17
C LEU A 10 -6.00 2.28 25.73
N PRO A 11 -7.24 2.56 25.28
CA PRO A 11 -7.56 2.43 23.87
C PRO A 11 -6.81 3.56 23.17
N PHE A 12 -5.61 3.27 22.67
CA PHE A 12 -5.07 4.05 21.57
C PHE A 12 -5.99 3.79 20.38
N THR A 13 -7.04 4.60 20.24
CA THR A 13 -7.75 4.77 18.98
C THR A 13 -6.78 5.48 18.03
N GLN A 14 -5.76 4.77 17.57
CA GLN A 14 -5.14 5.11 16.30
C GLN A 14 -6.26 4.84 15.29
N GLY A 15 -6.90 5.91 14.82
CA GLY A 15 -7.83 5.80 13.71
C GLY A 15 -7.18 4.98 12.62
N LEU A 16 -7.91 4.02 12.05
CA LEU A 16 -7.41 3.11 11.03
C LEU A 16 -6.92 3.94 9.84
N SER A 17 -5.63 4.25 9.86
CA SER A 17 -4.90 5.01 8.85
C SER A 17 -4.53 4.04 7.74
N GLN A 18 -5.49 3.76 6.85
CA GLN A 18 -5.38 2.75 5.81
C GLN A 18 -5.51 3.35 4.41
N LEU A 19 -4.70 2.87 3.48
CA LEU A 19 -4.85 3.05 2.05
C LEU A 19 -5.64 1.87 1.45
N SER A 20 -6.55 2.15 0.52
CA SER A 20 -7.22 1.11 -0.26
C SER A 20 -7.26 1.44 -1.75
N VAL A 21 -6.97 0.43 -2.57
CA VAL A 21 -7.14 0.44 -4.03
C VAL A 21 -8.28 -0.50 -4.37
N VAL A 22 -9.31 0.02 -5.05
CA VAL A 22 -10.49 -0.76 -5.45
C VAL A 22 -10.47 -0.94 -6.96
N ASN A 23 -10.37 -2.18 -7.43
CA ASN A 23 -10.48 -2.45 -8.87
C ASN A 23 -11.95 -2.41 -9.30
N ARG A 24 -12.34 -1.34 -9.98
CA ARG A 24 -13.66 -1.19 -10.63
C ARG A 24 -13.64 -1.52 -12.12
N CYS A 25 -12.49 -1.85 -12.68
CA CYS A 25 -12.33 -2.25 -14.07
C CYS A 25 -12.85 -3.68 -14.29
N PRO A 26 -13.28 -4.03 -15.52
CA PRO A 26 -13.72 -5.38 -15.87
C PRO A 26 -12.56 -6.37 -16.09
N PHE A 27 -11.32 -5.95 -15.85
CA PHE A 27 -10.09 -6.72 -16.01
C PHE A 27 -9.22 -6.62 -14.75
N ALA A 28 -8.25 -7.54 -14.59
CA ALA A 28 -7.32 -7.53 -13.48
C ALA A 28 -6.37 -6.33 -13.54
N LEU A 29 -6.03 -5.78 -12.37
CA LEU A 29 -4.94 -4.83 -12.21
C LEU A 29 -3.78 -5.52 -11.50
N PHE A 30 -2.58 -5.04 -11.77
CA PHE A 30 -1.36 -5.49 -11.09
C PHE A 30 -0.81 -4.30 -10.33
N LEU A 31 -0.50 -4.49 -9.05
CA LEU A 31 0.02 -3.41 -8.23
C LEU A 31 1.20 -3.81 -7.36
N LYS A 32 2.03 -2.82 -7.05
CA LYS A 32 3.20 -2.94 -6.20
C LYS A 32 3.30 -1.71 -5.32
N SER A 33 3.33 -1.97 -4.03
CA SER A 33 3.52 -0.95 -3.01
C SER A 33 5.01 -0.80 -2.70
N VAL A 34 5.56 0.41 -2.85
CA VAL A 34 7.00 0.69 -2.81
C VAL A 34 7.33 1.80 -1.82
N GLN A 35 8.31 1.55 -0.96
CA GLN A 35 9.01 2.57 -0.16
C GLN A 35 10.52 2.27 -0.25
N GLN A 36 11.16 1.84 0.85
CA GLN A 36 12.53 1.33 0.81
C GLN A 36 12.60 -0.10 0.27
N ASN A 37 11.62 -0.92 0.64
CA ASN A 37 11.43 -2.25 0.09
C ASN A 37 10.17 -2.25 -0.76
N ALA A 38 10.25 -2.90 -1.91
CA ALA A 38 9.10 -3.20 -2.72
C ALA A 38 8.37 -4.43 -2.16
N SER A 39 7.04 -4.34 -2.09
CA SER A 39 6.19 -5.52 -1.94
C SER A 39 6.24 -6.42 -3.18
N GLN A 40 5.76 -7.65 -3.04
CA GLN A 40 5.48 -8.51 -4.19
C GLN A 40 4.33 -7.94 -5.02
N ILE A 41 4.30 -8.26 -6.32
CA ILE A 41 3.18 -7.90 -7.20
C ILE A 41 1.91 -8.53 -6.66
N GLN A 42 0.86 -7.72 -6.55
CA GLN A 42 -0.47 -8.15 -6.14
C GLN A 42 -1.40 -8.13 -7.35
N ASP A 43 -2.11 -9.24 -7.54
CA ASP A 43 -3.17 -9.35 -8.53
C ASP A 43 -4.48 -8.87 -7.92
N LEU A 44 -5.05 -7.84 -8.52
CA LEU A 44 -6.31 -7.29 -8.09
C LEU A 44 -7.37 -7.57 -9.14
N ALA A 45 -8.08 -8.69 -8.98
CA ALA A 45 -9.19 -9.08 -9.86
C ALA A 45 -10.35 -8.07 -9.81
N PRO A 46 -11.28 -8.08 -10.79
CA PRO A 46 -12.43 -7.18 -10.81
C PRO A 46 -13.22 -7.20 -9.49
N ASN A 47 -13.58 -6.01 -8.99
CA ASN A 47 -14.29 -5.76 -7.73
C ASN A 47 -13.53 -6.19 -6.46
N LYS A 48 -12.23 -6.51 -6.55
CA LYS A 48 -11.39 -6.76 -5.38
C LYS A 48 -10.79 -5.47 -4.84
N ILE A 49 -10.40 -5.54 -3.58
CA ILE A 49 -9.79 -4.44 -2.82
C ILE A 49 -8.42 -4.90 -2.35
N TYR A 50 -7.42 -4.09 -2.62
CA TYR A 50 -6.12 -4.15 -1.97
C TYR A 50 -6.10 -3.08 -0.90
N SER A 51 -5.61 -3.42 0.30
CA SER A 51 -5.48 -2.46 1.39
C SER A 51 -4.17 -2.66 2.13
N GLU A 52 -3.53 -1.57 2.53
CA GLU A 52 -2.40 -1.56 3.44
C GLU A 52 -2.52 -0.43 4.45
N ASP A 53 -1.98 -0.62 5.64
CA ASP A 53 -1.86 0.47 6.60
C ASP A 53 -0.89 1.53 6.04
N TYR A 54 -1.19 2.80 6.27
CA TYR A 54 -0.29 3.89 5.90
C TYR A 54 1.04 3.70 6.59
N ARG A 55 2.11 3.65 5.80
CA ARG A 55 3.48 3.58 6.32
C ARG A 55 4.01 5.01 6.52
N PRO A 56 4.62 5.30 7.69
CA PRO A 56 5.18 6.62 7.93
C PRO A 56 6.33 6.90 6.97
N VAL A 57 6.56 8.19 6.70
CA VAL A 57 7.74 8.64 5.96
C VAL A 57 9.02 8.16 6.67
N ILE A 58 9.94 7.56 5.92
CA ILE A 58 11.25 7.13 6.42
C ILE A 58 12.32 7.91 5.67
N ASN A 59 13.16 8.67 6.37
CA ASN A 59 14.24 9.48 5.77
C ASN A 59 13.77 10.40 4.63
N GLY A 60 12.56 10.96 4.75
CA GLY A 60 11.95 11.81 3.71
C GLY A 60 11.31 11.03 2.55
N THR A 61 11.29 9.70 2.58
CA THR A 61 10.67 8.85 1.56
C THR A 61 9.24 8.45 1.95
N GLY A 62 8.27 8.91 1.16
CA GLY A 62 6.88 8.44 1.18
C GLY A 62 6.69 7.10 0.45
N VAL A 63 5.45 6.69 0.27
CA VAL A 63 5.08 5.45 -0.41
C VAL A 63 4.56 5.76 -1.81
N SER A 64 4.88 4.89 -2.77
CA SER A 64 4.25 4.86 -4.10
C SER A 64 3.57 3.52 -4.32
N ILE A 65 2.27 3.55 -4.59
CA ILE A 65 1.49 2.41 -5.04
C ILE A 65 1.45 2.47 -6.56
N LYS A 66 2.28 1.67 -7.21
CA LYS A 66 2.33 1.56 -8.67
C LYS A 66 1.25 0.59 -9.13
N ILE A 67 0.49 0.96 -10.14
CA ILE A 67 -0.64 0.21 -10.67
C ILE A 67 -0.52 0.15 -12.19
N THR A 68 -0.60 -1.03 -12.76
CA THR A 68 -0.59 -1.25 -14.20
C THR A 68 -1.68 -2.23 -14.64
N THR A 69 -2.02 -2.19 -15.91
CA THR A 69 -3.01 -3.06 -16.56
C THR A 69 -2.35 -4.04 -17.54
N ASN A 70 -1.02 -4.16 -17.54
CA ASN A 70 -0.33 -5.06 -18.45
C ASN A 70 -0.67 -6.53 -18.12
N SER A 71 -1.43 -7.18 -19.00
CA SER A 71 -1.90 -8.56 -18.81
C SER A 71 -0.79 -9.60 -18.85
N GLU A 72 0.35 -9.31 -19.48
CA GLU A 72 1.50 -10.21 -19.56
C GLU A 72 2.03 -10.58 -18.15
N ILE A 73 1.86 -9.68 -17.18
CA ILE A 73 2.20 -9.90 -15.77
C ILE A 73 1.35 -11.01 -15.13
N GLY A 74 0.10 -11.15 -15.54
CA GLY A 74 -0.81 -12.19 -15.04
C GLY A 74 -0.64 -13.53 -15.74
N GLU A 75 0.02 -13.54 -16.89
CA GLU A 75 0.29 -14.75 -17.69
C GLU A 75 1.66 -15.36 -17.35
N GLU A 76 2.60 -14.56 -16.85
CA GLU A 76 3.95 -15.01 -16.50
C GLU A 76 3.96 -15.78 -15.16
N ILE A 77 4.52 -16.99 -15.21
CA ILE A 77 4.62 -17.92 -14.08
C ILE A 77 5.96 -17.80 -13.35
N ASP A 78 6.98 -17.26 -14.02
CA ASP A 78 8.29 -16.98 -13.45
C ASP A 78 8.27 -15.63 -12.74
N GLU A 79 8.40 -15.64 -11.42
CA GLU A 79 8.35 -14.43 -10.60
C GLU A 79 9.42 -13.38 -10.97
N GLN A 80 10.60 -13.79 -11.46
CA GLN A 80 11.63 -12.82 -11.86
C GLN A 80 11.23 -12.10 -13.14
N LYS A 81 10.74 -12.84 -14.15
CA LYS A 81 10.24 -12.24 -15.38
C LYS A 81 9.00 -11.40 -15.12
N ARG A 82 8.09 -11.86 -14.27
CA ARG A 82 6.89 -11.11 -13.88
C ARG A 82 7.24 -9.75 -13.26
N MET A 83 8.29 -9.70 -12.44
CA MET A 83 8.83 -8.46 -11.88
C MET A 83 9.43 -7.54 -12.94
N VAL A 84 10.17 -8.10 -13.91
CA VAL A 84 10.71 -7.33 -15.05
C VAL A 84 9.59 -6.74 -15.90
N GLU A 85 8.56 -7.52 -16.23
CA GLU A 85 7.41 -7.03 -16.99
C GLU A 85 6.65 -5.93 -16.25
N PHE A 86 6.47 -6.07 -14.94
CA PHE A 86 5.88 -5.01 -14.12
C PHE A 86 6.70 -3.73 -14.15
N ASP A 87 8.01 -3.81 -13.92
CA ASP A 87 8.88 -2.63 -13.83
C ASP A 87 9.07 -1.94 -15.21
N ASN A 88 8.88 -2.66 -16.32
CA ASN A 88 8.89 -2.12 -17.69
C ASN A 88 7.53 -1.58 -18.16
N SER A 89 6.45 -1.87 -17.42
CA SER A 89 5.10 -1.46 -17.82
C SER A 89 4.86 0.04 -17.54
N PRO A 90 4.04 0.72 -18.35
CA PRO A 90 3.50 2.01 -17.95
C PRO A 90 2.63 1.82 -16.70
N PHE A 91 2.78 2.71 -15.72
CA PHE A 91 2.03 2.66 -14.47
C PHE A 91 1.40 4.02 -14.16
N THR A 92 0.19 3.98 -13.63
CA THR A 92 -0.33 5.07 -12.80
C THR A 92 0.12 4.80 -11.37
N GLN A 93 0.50 5.83 -10.63
CA GLN A 93 0.93 5.69 -9.25
C GLN A 93 0.17 6.62 -8.32
N LEU A 94 -0.24 6.07 -7.18
CA LEU A 94 -0.75 6.81 -6.04
C LEU A 94 0.39 6.97 -5.05
N GLU A 95 0.83 8.20 -4.85
CA GLU A 95 1.95 8.54 -4.00
C GLU A 95 1.42 9.19 -2.73
N TYR A 96 1.95 8.80 -1.56
CA TYR A 96 1.56 9.42 -0.29
C TYR A 96 2.73 9.59 0.67
N SER A 97 2.65 10.63 1.49
CA SER A 97 3.55 10.88 2.62
C SER A 97 2.73 11.02 3.88
N TYR A 98 2.79 9.99 4.72
CA TYR A 98 2.11 9.93 6.00
C TYR A 98 3.08 10.35 7.12
N VAL A 99 2.77 11.44 7.82
CA VAL A 99 3.61 12.03 8.87
C VAL A 99 2.81 12.09 10.17
N PRO A 100 2.87 11.03 11.01
CA PRO A 100 2.25 11.07 12.33
C PRO A 100 3.13 11.91 13.28
N TRP A 101 2.60 13.02 13.80
CA TRP A 101 3.31 13.91 14.75
C TRP A 101 2.43 14.32 15.93
N ASN A 102 2.79 13.87 17.15
CA ASN A 102 2.16 14.28 18.41
C ASN A 102 0.62 14.31 18.42
N GLY A 103 -0.02 13.29 17.82
CA GLY A 103 -1.47 13.15 17.78
C GLY A 103 -2.17 13.93 16.65
N LEU A 104 -1.42 14.71 15.87
CA LEU A 104 -1.83 15.23 14.58
C LEU A 104 -1.28 14.32 13.47
N VAL A 105 -2.07 14.17 12.41
CA VAL A 105 -1.72 13.35 11.25
C VAL A 105 -1.74 14.26 10.04
N ASP A 106 -0.57 14.43 9.42
CA ASP A 106 -0.46 15.02 8.10
C ASP A 106 -0.39 13.90 7.06
N LEU A 107 -1.24 13.99 6.05
CA LEU A 107 -1.24 13.11 4.89
C LEU A 107 -1.20 13.96 3.63
N PHE A 108 -0.11 13.86 2.89
CA PHE A 108 0.03 14.43 1.56
C PHE A 108 -0.09 13.30 0.55
N TYR A 109 -0.82 13.51 -0.54
CA TYR A 109 -0.93 12.51 -1.59
C TYR A 109 -1.02 13.15 -2.97
N ASP A 110 -0.59 12.41 -3.97
CA ASP A 110 -0.70 12.76 -5.39
C ASP A 110 -1.01 11.52 -6.23
N ILE A 111 -1.55 11.74 -7.43
CA ILE A 111 -1.75 10.71 -8.43
C ILE A 111 -1.06 11.17 -9.71
N SER A 112 -0.09 10.36 -10.17
CA SER A 112 0.70 10.64 -11.36
C SER A 112 0.67 9.44 -12.32
N ALA A 113 0.95 9.68 -13.61
CA ALA A 113 0.91 8.69 -14.69
C ALA A 113 2.07 8.91 -15.65
#